data_AF-A0A2B3TMC5-F1
#
_entry.id   AF-A0A2B3TMC5-F1
#
_cell.length_a   1.000
_cell.length_b   1.000
_cell.length_c   1.000
_cell.angle_alpha   90.00
_cell.angle_beta   90.00
_cell.angle_gamma   90.00
#
_symmetry.space_group_name_H-M   'P 1'
#
loop_
_entity.id
_entity.type
_entity.pdbx_description
1 polymer ?
#
loop_
_entity_poly.entity_id
_entity_poly.type
_entity_poly.pdbx_seq_one_letter_code
_entity_poly.pdbx_strand_id
1 'polypeptide(L)' 'MNKKAVIILSGGLDSATCMGIAHNEGYELHPLTFNYGQRHYIEVKYST' A
#
# COMPACT_ATOMS: atom_id res chain seq x y z
N MET A 1 -9.36 -3.65 -20.09
CA MET A 1 -9.24 -2.62 -19.03
C MET A 1 -9.01 -3.35 -17.73
N ASN A 2 -7.88 -3.11 -17.05
CA ASN A 2 -7.65 -3.68 -15.72
C ASN A 2 -8.52 -2.94 -14.70
N LYS A 3 -9.01 -3.66 -13.69
CA LYS A 3 -9.69 -3.03 -12.56
C LYS A 3 -8.65 -2.25 -11.74
N LYS A 4 -8.99 -1.04 -11.33
CA LYS A 4 -8.14 -0.20 -10.49
C LYS A 4 -8.33 -0.55 -9.02
N ALA A 5 -7.24 -0.64 -8.27
CA ALA A 5 -7.25 -0.82 -6.82
C ALA A 5 -6.45 0.29 -6.15
N VAL A 6 -7.09 1.02 -5.24
CA VAL A 6 -6.41 1.97 -4.36
C VAL A 6 -6.04 1.24 -3.07
N ILE A 7 -4.76 1.22 -2.74
CA ILE A 7 -4.24 0.52 -1.55
C ILE A 7 -3.72 1.54 -0.55
N ILE A 8 -4.29 1.57 0.64
CA ILE A 8 -3.73 2.34 1.74
C ILE A 8 -2.53 1.56 2.28
N LEU A 9 -1.32 2.00 1.92
CA LEU A 9 -0.07 1.34 2.23
C LEU A 9 0.54 1.99 3.47
N SER A 10 0.50 1.31 4.62
CA SER A 10 1.01 1.83 5.89
C SER A 10 2.48 1.50 6.15
N GLY A 11 3.05 0.56 5.39
CA GLY A 11 4.36 -0.05 5.65
C GLY A 11 4.28 -1.33 6.50
N GLY A 12 3.07 -1.69 6.97
CA GLY A 12 2.82 -2.94 7.70
C GLY A 12 2.50 -4.13 6.80
N LEU A 13 2.69 -5.33 7.34
CA LEU A 13 2.49 -6.63 6.66
C LEU A 13 1.11 -6.75 5.99
N ASP A 14 0.04 -6.36 6.69
CA ASP A 14 -1.33 -6.53 6.19
C ASP A 14 -1.56 -5.73 4.91
N SER A 15 -1.14 -4.46 4.90
CA SER A 15 -1.29 -3.58 3.74
C SER A 15 -0.45 -4.05 2.55
N ALA A 16 0.76 -4.54 2.80
CA ALA A 16 1.62 -5.13 1.78
C ALA A 16 1.06 -6.45 1.22
N THR A 17 0.47 -7.28 2.07
CA THR A 17 -0.15 -8.56 1.68
C THR A 17 -1.38 -8.30 0.80
N CYS A 18 -2.21 -7.35 1.18
CA CYS A 18 -3.38 -6.94 0.39
C CYS A 18 -2.96 -6.42 -0.99
N MET A 19 -1.89 -5.63 -1.07
CA MET A 19 -1.30 -5.18 -2.33
C MET A 19 -0.80 -6.35 -3.19
N GLY A 20 -0.14 -7.34 -2.59
CA GLY A 20 0.35 -8.53 -3.28
C GLY A 20 -0.77 -9.39 -3.85
N ILE A 21 -1.88 -9.55 -3.12
CA ILE A 21 -3.08 -10.25 -3.61
C ILE A 21 -3.67 -9.50 -4.80
N ALA A 22 -3.88 -8.19 -4.69
CA ALA A 22 -4.42 -7.38 -5.78
C ALA A 22 -3.49 -7.39 -7.01
N HIS A 23 -2.16 -7.42 -6.81
CA HIS A 23 -1.20 -7.61 -7.89
C HIS A 23 -1.42 -8.94 -8.61
N ASN A 24 -1.53 -10.04 -7.85
CA ASN A 24 -1.71 -11.40 -8.38
C ASN A 24 -3.06 -11.57 -9.11
N GLU A 25 -4.08 -10.82 -8.71
CA GLU A 25 -5.38 -10.77 -9.39
C GLU A 25 -5.40 -9.84 -10.62
N GLY A 26 -4.29 -9.19 -10.96
CA GLY A 26 -4.14 -8.38 -12.18
C GLY A 26 -4.72 -6.97 -12.09
N TYR A 27 -4.85 -6.40 -10.90
CA TYR A 27 -5.32 -5.02 -10.74
C TYR A 27 -4.24 -4.00 -11.13
N GLU A 28 -4.68 -2.85 -11.63
CA GLU A 28 -3.86 -1.65 -11.71
C GLU A 28 -3.76 -1.04 -10.31
N LEU A 29 -2.57 -1.07 -9.70
CA LEU A 29 -2.37 -0.70 -8.31
C LEU A 29 -2.04 0.79 -8.17
N HIS A 30 -2.71 1.44 -7.21
CA HIS A 30 -2.45 2.82 -6.81
C HIS A 30 -2.23 2.87 -5.28
N PRO A 31 -0.98 2.67 -4.81
CA PRO A 31 -0.66 2.76 -3.39
C PRO A 31 -0.67 4.22 -2.89
N LEU A 32 -1.18 4.42 -1.67
CA LEU A 32 -1.25 5.70 -0.98
C LEU A 32 -0.81 5.53 0.47
N THR A 33 0.18 6.30 0.90
CA THR A 33 0.64 6.35 2.29
C THR A 33 0.31 7.70 2.92
N PHE A 34 -0.26 7.69 4.11
CA PHE A 34 -0.53 8.92 4.87
C PHE A 34 0.60 9.23 5.85
N ASN A 35 1.28 10.35 5.67
CA ASN A 35 2.21 10.89 6.66
C ASN A 35 1.50 11.90 7.56
N TYR A 36 1.07 11.47 8.74
CA TYR A 36 0.37 12.31 9.73
C TYR A 36 1.16 12.50 11.04
N GLY A 37 2.49 12.34 11.01
CA GLY A 37 3.34 12.46 12.21
C GLY A 37 3.36 11.21 13.08
N GLN A 38 3.20 10.03 12.49
CA GLN A 38 3.19 8.76 13.20
C GLN A 38 4.53 8.49 13.89
N ARG A 39 4.51 7.85 15.07
CA ARG A 39 5.73 7.49 15.84
C ARG A 39 6.73 6.66 15.03
N HIS A 40 6.22 5.77 14.17
CA HIS A 40 7.03 4.90 13.31
C HIS A 40 7.27 5.56 11.93
N TYR A 41 7.99 6.68 11.92
CA TYR A 41 8.35 7.40 10.70
C TYR A 41 9.11 6.54 9.68
N ILE A 42 9.87 5.54 10.17
CA ILE A 42 10.60 4.59 9.33
C ILE A 42 9.64 3.79 8.44
N GLU A 43 8.50 3.36 8.95
CA GLU A 43 7.51 2.58 8.18
C GLU A 43 6.99 3.41 7.01
N VAL A 44 6.58 4.66 7.27
CA VAL A 44 6.13 5.61 6.23
C VAL A 44 7.23 5.87 5.19
N LYS A 45 8.49 6.05 5.63
CA LYS A 45 9.62 6.33 4.74
C LYS A 45 9.90 5.19 3.74
N TYR A 46 9.69 3.94 4.13
CA TYR A 46 9.91 2.76 3.27
C TYR A 46 8.63 2.22 2.62
N SER A 47 7.49 2.90 2.80
CA SER A 47 6.21 2.50 2.21
C SER A 47 6.05 2.92 0.75
N THR A 48 6.87 3.84 0.24
CA THR A 48 6.74 4.44 -1.10
C THR A 48 7.86 3.96 -2.01
#